data_AF-A0A0Q6GVA1-F1
#
_entry.id   AF-A0A0Q6GVA1-F1
#
_cell.length_a   1.000
_cell.length_b   1.000
_cell.length_c   1.000
_cell.angle_alpha   90.00
_cell.angle_beta   90.00
_cell.angle_gamma   90.00
#
_symmetry.space_group_name_H-M   'P 1'
#
loop_
_entity.id
_entity.type
_entity.pdbx_description
1 polymer ?
#
loop_
_entity_poly.entity_id
_entity_poly.type
_entity_poly.pdbx_seq_one_letter_code
_entity_poly.pdbx_strand_id
1 'polypeptide(L)' 'MSFPTPKHAIGDMNRSIECEELIHPFVAGLIDRAGSAGWTLEEVLLAIEETVKEIRSTPLPV' A
#
# COMPACT_ATOMS: atom_id res chain seq x y z
N MET A 1 -9.55 8.63 -4.73
CA MET A 1 -9.30 7.51 -5.66
C MET A 1 -9.97 6.28 -5.09
N SER A 2 -10.82 5.59 -5.85
CA SER A 2 -11.31 4.27 -5.47
C SER A 2 -10.46 3.22 -6.16
N PHE A 3 -9.75 2.39 -5.39
CA PHE A 3 -9.15 1.19 -5.94
C PHE A 3 -10.28 0.21 -6.31
N PRO A 4 -10.23 -0.43 -7.48
CA PRO A 4 -11.19 -1.48 -7.80
C PRO A 4 -11.08 -2.59 -6.74
N THR A 5 -12.22 -3.19 -6.38
CA THR A 5 -12.21 -4.35 -5.49
C THR A 5 -11.37 -5.45 -6.14
N PRO A 6 -10.40 -6.06 -5.42
CA PRO A 6 -9.56 -7.11 -5.98
C PRO A 6 -10.42 -8.23 -6.55
N LYS A 7 -10.16 -8.62 -7.80
CA LYS A 7 -10.95 -9.66 -8.49
C LYS A 7 -10.54 -11.07 -8.08
N HIS A 8 -9.29 -11.23 -7.66
CA HIS A 8 -8.65 -12.51 -7.42
C HIS A 8 -8.56 -12.83 -5.91
N ALA A 9 -8.57 -14.13 -5.58
CA ALA A 9 -8.45 -14.59 -4.19
C ALA A 9 -7.07 -14.28 -3.60
N ILE A 10 -6.97 -14.21 -2.27
CA ILE A 10 -5.68 -14.04 -1.58
C ILE A 10 -4.79 -15.24 -1.91
N GLY A 11 -3.55 -14.98 -2.34
CA GLY A 11 -2.58 -16.02 -2.74
C GLY A 11 -2.64 -16.40 -4.23
N ASP A 12 -3.57 -15.85 -5.01
CA ASP A 12 -3.60 -16.00 -6.47
C ASP A 12 -2.50 -15.16 -7.13
N MET A 13 -1.76 -15.74 -8.08
CA MET A 13 -0.70 -15.06 -8.82
C MET A 13 -1.22 -13.80 -9.53
N ASN A 14 -2.42 -13.84 -10.09
CA ASN A 14 -3.02 -12.71 -10.78
C ASN A 14 -3.36 -11.58 -9.81
N ARG A 15 -3.62 -11.89 -8.53
CA ARG A 15 -3.78 -10.87 -7.50
C ARG A 15 -2.45 -10.16 -7.23
N SER A 16 -1.35 -10.88 -7.20
CA SER A 16 -0.02 -10.30 -7.02
C SER A 16 0.32 -9.33 -8.15
N ILE A 17 0.04 -9.74 -9.40
CA ILE A 17 0.21 -8.90 -10.60
C ILE A 17 -0.68 -7.65 -10.52
N GLU A 18 -1.96 -7.82 -10.18
CA GLU A 18 -2.90 -6.70 -10.01
C GLU A 18 -2.45 -5.71 -8.92
N CYS A 19 -1.94 -6.22 -7.80
CA CYS A 19 -1.36 -5.38 -6.75
C CYS A 19 -0.09 -4.67 -7.23
N GLU A 20 0.79 -5.35 -7.96
CA GLU A 20 1.99 -4.74 -8.52
C GLU A 20 1.62 -3.60 -9.48
N GLU A 21 0.72 -3.82 -10.43
CA GLU A 21 0.29 -2.79 -11.39
C GLU A 21 -0.43 -1.61 -10.72
N LEU A 22 -1.32 -1.89 -9.77
CA LEU A 22 -2.18 -0.87 -9.18
C LEU A 22 -1.59 -0.15 -7.98
N ILE A 23 -0.72 -0.80 -7.20
CA ILE A 23 -0.22 -0.28 -5.92
C ILE A 23 1.23 0.17 -6.01
N HIS A 24 2.08 -0.51 -6.79
CA HIS A 24 3.51 -0.19 -6.88
C HIS A 24 3.79 1.27 -7.26
N PRO A 25 3.11 1.87 -8.28
CA PRO A 25 3.35 3.27 -8.62
C PRO A 25 3.04 4.25 -7.49
N PHE A 26 2.03 3.94 -6.66
CA PHE A 26 1.66 4.79 -5.53
C PHE A 26 2.65 4.67 -4.38
N VAL A 27 3.12 3.44 -4.09
CA VAL A 27 4.15 3.19 -3.07
C VAL A 27 5.45 3.87 -3.47
N ALA A 28 5.88 3.73 -4.73
CA ALA A 28 7.06 4.42 -5.25
C ALA A 28 6.92 5.96 -5.09
N GLY A 29 5.77 6.52 -5.47
CA GLY A 29 5.53 7.95 -5.30
C GLY A 29 5.49 8.42 -3.84
N LEU A 30 5.08 7.56 -2.90
CA LEU A 30 5.18 7.85 -1.46
C LEU A 30 6.63 7.87 -0.98
N ILE A 31 7.41 6.89 -1.41
CA ILE A 31 8.84 6.79 -1.11
C ILE A 31 9.58 8.03 -1.62
N ASP A 32 9.36 8.44 -2.87
CA ASP A 32 10.02 9.63 -3.43
C ASP A 32 9.68 10.92 -2.67
N ARG A 33 8.40 11.10 -2.33
CA ARG A 33 7.96 12.28 -1.57
C ARG A 33 8.51 12.30 -0.15
N ALA A 34 8.52 11.16 0.52
CA ALA A 34 9.03 11.06 1.89
C ALA A 34 10.56 11.17 1.92
N GLY A 35 11.26 10.58 0.95
CA GLY A 35 12.69 10.78 0.75
C GLY A 35 13.05 12.26 0.53
N SER A 36 12.25 12.98 -0.26
CA SER A 36 12.40 14.43 -0.45
C SER A 36 12.15 15.24 0.84
N ALA A 37 11.38 14.68 1.78
CA ALA A 37 11.15 15.25 3.11
C ALA A 37 12.19 14.80 4.15
N GLY A 38 13.22 14.05 3.75
CA GLY A 38 14.34 13.62 4.61
C GLY A 38 14.16 12.27 5.29
N TRP A 39 13.13 11.49 4.93
CA TRP A 39 12.92 10.16 5.48
C TRP A 39 13.81 9.14 4.76
N THR A 40 14.30 8.15 5.51
CA THR A 40 14.95 6.98 4.94
C THR A 40 13.93 6.03 4.33
N LEU A 41 14.35 5.21 3.36
CA LEU A 41 13.49 4.19 2.78
C LEU A 41 12.88 3.25 3.84
N GLU A 42 13.66 2.87 4.84
CA GLU A 42 13.22 1.99 5.93
C GLU A 42 12.09 2.63 6.76
N GLU A 43 12.23 3.89 7.16
CA GLU A 43 11.19 4.62 7.90
C GLU A 43 9.87 4.71 7.12
N VAL A 44 9.96 4.92 5.80
CA VAL A 44 8.77 5.00 4.94
C VAL A 44 8.08 3.64 4.85
N LEU A 45 8.83 2.56 4.67
CA LEU A 45 8.27 1.21 4.59
C LEU A 45 7.61 0.80 5.91
N LEU A 46 8.23 1.11 7.05
CA LEU A 46 7.65 0.89 8.38
C LEU A 46 6.35 1.68 8.57
N ALA A 47 6.32 2.95 8.19
CA ALA A 47 5.12 3.78 8.29
C ALA A 47 3.97 3.25 7.41
N ILE A 48 4.28 2.78 6.19
CA ILE A 48 3.29 2.15 5.31
C ILE A 48 2.74 0.87 5.96
N GLU A 49 3.62 0.03 6.51
CA GLU A 49 3.20 -1.22 7.16
C GLU A 49 2.27 -0.97 8.35
N GLU A 50 2.64 -0.05 9.25
CA GLU A 50 1.82 0.31 10.41
C GLU A 50 0.47 0.90 10.00
N THR A 51 0.44 1.77 8.99
CA THR A 51 -0.81 2.31 8.44
C THR A 51 -1.72 1.20 7.92
N VAL A 52 -1.18 0.22 7.18
CA VAL A 52 -1.96 -0.90 6.66
C VAL A 52 -2.48 -1.80 7.80
N LYS A 53 -1.69 -2.02 8.86
CA LYS A 53 -2.13 -2.75 10.05
C LYS A 53 -3.28 -2.03 10.76
N GLU A 54 -3.18 -0.71 10.91
CA GLU A 54 -4.21 0.12 11.54
C GLU A 54 -5.52 0.06 10.74
N ILE A 55 -5.46 0.21 9.42
CA ILE A 55 -6.62 0.09 8.51
C ILE A 55 -7.29 -1.29 8.65
N ARG A 56 -6.50 -2.36 8.75
CA ARG A 56 -7.04 -3.73 8.92
C ARG A 56 -7.66 -3.97 10.28
N SER A 57 -7.14 -3.30 11.31
CA SER A 57 -7.56 -3.49 12.71
C SER A 57 -8.70 -2.55 13.10
N THR A 58 -8.88 -1.46 12.35
CA THR A 58 -9.94 -0.48 12.57
C THR A 58 -11.19 -0.90 11.81
N PRO A 59 -12.30 -1.24 12.48
CA PRO A 59 -13.56 -1.46 11.79
C PRO A 59 -13.95 -0.19 11.04
N LEU A 60 -14.30 -0.31 9.76
CA LEU A 60 -14.80 0.80 8.96
C LEU A 60 -15.96 1.47 9.72
N PRO A 61 -15.98 2.82 9.85
CA PRO A 61 -17.16 3.50 10.37
C PRO A 61 -18.34 3.16 9.46
N VAL A 62 -19.40 2.59 10.05
CA VAL A 62 -20.66 2.21 9.40
C VAL A 62 -21.40 3.44 8.90
#